data_AF-A0A8C5XBN4-F1
#
_entry.id   AF-A0A8C5XBN4-F1
#
_cell.length_a   1.000
_cell.length_b   1.000
_cell.length_c   1.000
_cell.angle_alpha   90.00
_cell.angle_beta   90.00
_cell.angle_gamma   90.00
#
_symmetry.space_group_name_H-M   'P 1'
#
loop_
_entity.id
_entity.type
_entity.pdbx_description
1 polymer ?
#
loop_
_entity_poly.entity_id
_entity_poly.type
_entity_poly.pdbx_seq_one_letter_code
_entity_poly.pdbx_strand_id
1 'polypeptide(L)'
;MAPPAPGPASGGSGEVDELFDVKNAFYIGSYQQCINEAQRVKLSSPERDVERDVFLYRAYLAQRKYGVVLDEIKPSSAPELQAVRLFAEYLAHESRRDAIVAELDREMSKSVDVTNTTFLLMAASVYLHDQNPDAALRALHQGDSLECAPGVAVATQRPPVLSPAPRKELKRMQDQDEDATLTQLATAWVNLAVVSPRENGSRSGVRNQPEQE
;
A
#
# COMPACT_ATOMS: atom_id res chain seq x y z
N MET A 1 33.10 47.89 6.66
CA MET A 1 32.94 46.42 6.63
C MET A 1 31.50 46.11 6.96
N ALA A 2 30.68 45.82 5.94
CA ALA A 2 29.31 45.36 6.10
C ALA A 2 29.29 43.82 5.97
N PRO A 3 28.44 43.09 6.72
CA PRO A 3 28.39 41.64 6.66
C PRO A 3 27.82 41.14 5.32
N PRO A 4 28.25 39.96 4.82
CA PRO A 4 27.72 39.38 3.59
C PRO A 4 26.27 38.94 3.78
N ALA A 5 25.46 39.18 2.74
CA ALA A 5 24.05 38.82 2.66
C ALA A 5 23.82 37.31 2.89
N PRO A 6 22.67 36.91 3.47
CA PRO A 6 22.31 35.51 3.59
C PRO A 6 22.16 34.91 2.18
N GLY A 7 22.90 33.83 1.93
CA GLY A 7 22.76 33.05 0.70
C GLY A 7 21.32 32.52 0.56
N PRO A 8 20.87 32.24 -0.68
CA PRO A 8 19.55 31.67 -0.90
C PRO A 8 19.47 30.35 -0.12
N ALA A 9 18.45 30.24 0.73
CA ALA A 9 18.06 28.98 1.35
C ALA A 9 17.95 27.95 0.24
N SER A 10 18.70 26.86 0.38
CA SER A 10 18.64 25.70 -0.50
C SER A 10 17.21 25.16 -0.46
N GLY A 11 16.38 25.61 -1.39
CA GLY A 11 15.17 24.90 -1.77
C GLY A 11 15.61 23.50 -2.17
N GLY A 12 15.16 22.51 -1.40
CA GLY A 12 15.38 21.10 -1.70
C GLY A 12 14.95 20.86 -3.13
N SER A 13 15.94 20.62 -3.98
CA SER A 13 15.84 20.33 -5.39
C SER A 13 14.80 19.25 -5.66
N GLY A 14 14.00 19.44 -6.73
CA GLY A 14 13.29 18.37 -7.39
C GLY A 14 14.28 17.35 -7.94
N GLU A 15 14.80 16.47 -7.07
CA GLU A 15 15.38 15.21 -7.51
C GLU A 15 14.26 14.45 -8.23
N VAL A 16 14.41 14.32 -9.54
CA VAL A 16 13.57 13.42 -10.32
C VAL A 16 13.69 12.05 -9.68
N ASP A 17 12.59 11.50 -9.18
CA ASP A 17 12.59 10.16 -8.61
C ASP A 17 12.99 9.18 -9.71
N GLU A 18 14.22 8.64 -9.64
CA GLU A 18 14.76 7.69 -10.61
C GLU A 18 13.87 6.44 -10.74
N LEU A 19 13.07 6.15 -9.71
CA LEU A 19 12.13 5.03 -9.66
C LEU A 19 10.69 5.40 -10.03
N PHE A 20 10.44 6.63 -10.47
CA PHE A 20 9.10 7.12 -10.79
C PHE A 20 8.34 6.18 -11.73
N ASP A 21 8.96 5.78 -12.85
CA ASP A 21 8.33 4.90 -13.84
C ASP A 21 8.05 3.50 -13.29
N VAL A 22 8.95 2.98 -12.44
CA VAL A 22 8.80 1.67 -11.78
C VAL A 22 7.60 1.69 -10.82
N LYS A 23 7.56 2.70 -9.93
CA LYS A 23 6.48 2.90 -8.97
C LYS A 23 5.14 3.10 -9.67
N ASN A 24 5.11 3.96 -10.69
CA ASN A 24 3.91 4.25 -11.44
C ASN A 24 3.36 3.00 -12.15
N ALA A 25 4.22 2.23 -12.83
CA ALA A 25 3.84 0.98 -13.48
C ALA A 25 3.28 -0.06 -12.48
N PHE A 26 3.85 -0.12 -11.28
CA PHE A 26 3.35 -0.98 -10.21
C PHE A 26 1.93 -0.57 -9.76
N TYR A 27 1.71 0.72 -9.49
CA TYR A 27 0.42 1.21 -8.97
C TYR A 27 -0.74 1.08 -9.96
N ILE A 28 -0.48 1.24 -11.25
CA ILE A 28 -1.52 1.05 -12.29
C ILE A 28 -1.79 -0.44 -12.60
N GLY A 29 -1.09 -1.37 -11.94
CA GLY A 29 -1.24 -2.81 -12.16
C GLY A 29 -0.48 -3.36 -13.36
N SER A 30 0.39 -2.57 -14.00
CA SER A 30 1.25 -2.99 -15.11
C SER A 30 2.50 -3.70 -14.59
N TYR A 31 2.32 -4.85 -13.93
CA TYR A 31 3.39 -5.53 -13.19
C TYR A 31 4.54 -6.00 -14.09
N GLN A 32 4.25 -6.42 -15.32
CA GLN A 32 5.32 -6.85 -16.24
C GLN A 32 6.18 -5.67 -16.71
N GLN A 33 5.56 -4.50 -16.91
CA GLN A 33 6.29 -3.28 -17.24
C GLN A 33 7.13 -2.82 -16.06
N CYS A 34 6.59 -2.87 -14.83
CA CYS A 34 7.35 -2.59 -13.61
C CYS A 34 8.62 -3.44 -13.52
N ILE A 35 8.53 -4.75 -13.81
CA ILE A 35 9.70 -5.65 -13.80
C ILE A 35 10.72 -5.23 -14.86
N ASN A 36 10.27 -4.95 -16.08
CA ASN A 36 11.16 -4.56 -17.17
C ASN A 36 11.88 -3.23 -16.87
N GLU A 37 11.16 -2.24 -16.35
CA GLU A 37 11.73 -0.93 -16.00
C GLU A 37 12.67 -1.02 -14.80
N ALA A 38 12.33 -1.82 -13.78
CA ALA A 38 13.22 -2.08 -12.65
C ALA A 38 14.54 -2.73 -13.11
N GLN A 39 14.51 -3.68 -14.04
CA GLN A 39 15.75 -4.29 -14.56
C GLN A 39 16.58 -3.34 -15.44
N ARG A 40 15.97 -2.27 -15.96
CA ARG A 40 16.61 -1.31 -16.88
C ARG A 40 17.20 -0.11 -16.15
N VAL A 41 16.60 0.31 -15.04
CA VAL A 41 17.02 1.50 -14.31
C VAL A 41 18.41 1.30 -13.69
N LYS A 42 19.29 2.28 -13.90
CA LYS A 42 20.59 2.35 -13.24
C LYS A 42 20.48 3.38 -12.14
N LEU A 43 20.70 2.94 -10.91
CA LEU A 43 20.48 3.77 -9.74
C LEU A 43 21.79 4.35 -9.23
N SER A 44 21.68 5.56 -8.72
CA SER A 44 22.84 6.32 -8.26
C SER A 44 23.28 5.95 -6.83
N SER A 45 22.45 5.25 -6.05
CA SER A 45 22.72 4.92 -4.65
C SER A 45 22.24 3.50 -4.26
N PRO A 46 22.92 2.85 -3.30
CA PRO A 46 22.55 1.52 -2.81
C PRO A 46 21.21 1.51 -2.06
N GLU A 47 20.80 2.63 -1.47
CA GLU A 47 19.47 2.76 -0.85
C GLU A 47 18.37 2.67 -1.91
N ARG A 48 18.58 3.29 -3.08
CA ARG A 48 17.65 3.19 -4.21
C ARG A 48 17.64 1.79 -4.82
N ASP A 49 18.76 1.07 -4.82
CA ASP A 49 18.81 -0.34 -5.24
C ASP A 49 17.87 -1.22 -4.40
N VAL A 50 17.84 -1.03 -3.08
CA VAL A 50 16.90 -1.75 -2.21
C VAL A 50 15.46 -1.37 -2.54
N GLU A 51 15.17 -0.08 -2.73
CA GLU A 51 13.82 0.39 -3.08
C GLU A 51 13.33 -0.17 -4.42
N ARG A 52 14.18 -0.19 -5.45
CA ARG A 52 13.90 -0.87 -6.73
C ARG A 52 13.55 -2.33 -6.51
N ASP A 53 14.37 -3.04 -5.74
CA ASP A 53 14.20 -4.48 -5.52
C ASP A 53 12.89 -4.76 -4.78
N VAL A 54 12.50 -3.90 -3.83
CA VAL A 54 11.18 -3.96 -3.18
C VAL A 54 10.05 -3.91 -4.22
N PHE A 55 10.07 -2.95 -5.14
CA PHE A 55 9.04 -2.86 -6.20
C PHE A 55 9.08 -4.04 -7.18
N LEU A 56 10.27 -4.49 -7.55
CA LEU A 56 10.47 -5.66 -8.40
C LEU A 56 9.81 -6.91 -7.79
N TYR A 57 10.12 -7.22 -6.53
CA TYR A 57 9.55 -8.40 -5.87
C TYR A 57 8.08 -8.23 -5.54
N ARG A 58 7.60 -7.02 -5.21
CA ARG A 58 6.16 -6.74 -5.09
C ARG A 58 5.42 -6.99 -6.42
N ALA A 59 6.02 -6.64 -7.56
CA ALA A 59 5.46 -6.96 -8.87
C ALA A 59 5.42 -8.48 -9.13
N TYR A 60 6.44 -9.24 -8.73
CA TYR A 60 6.42 -10.70 -8.78
C TYR A 60 5.33 -11.31 -7.88
N LEU A 61 5.12 -10.76 -6.67
CA LEU A 61 4.01 -11.16 -5.79
C LEU A 61 2.65 -10.95 -6.45
N ALA A 62 2.45 -9.80 -7.10
CA ALA A 62 1.21 -9.49 -7.80
C ALA A 62 0.96 -10.43 -9.00
N GLN A 63 2.02 -10.91 -9.64
CA GLN A 63 1.94 -11.97 -10.67
C GLN A 63 1.79 -13.39 -10.11
N ARG A 64 1.66 -13.56 -8.79
CA ARG A 64 1.61 -14.86 -8.09
C ARG A 64 2.86 -15.73 -8.27
N LYS A 65 3.99 -15.13 -8.61
CA LYS A 65 5.29 -15.80 -8.79
C LYS A 65 6.05 -15.87 -7.46
N TYR A 66 5.43 -16.50 -6.45
CA TYR A 66 5.96 -16.52 -5.08
C TYR A 66 7.30 -17.25 -4.97
N GLY A 67 7.53 -18.30 -5.78
CA GLY A 67 8.78 -19.05 -5.77
C GLY A 67 10.00 -18.18 -6.05
N VAL A 68 9.91 -17.26 -7.02
CA VAL A 68 11.01 -16.33 -7.34
C VAL A 68 11.36 -15.46 -6.12
N VAL A 69 10.34 -14.95 -5.42
CA VAL A 69 10.55 -14.09 -4.25
C VAL A 69 11.17 -14.88 -3.09
N LEU A 70 10.76 -16.14 -2.90
CA LEU A 70 11.27 -17.02 -1.85
C LEU A 70 12.65 -17.61 -2.16
N ASP A 71 13.06 -17.68 -3.42
CA ASP A 71 14.37 -18.20 -3.80
C ASP A 71 15.43 -17.09 -3.86
N GLU A 72 15.05 -15.90 -4.35
CA GLU A 72 15.98 -14.77 -4.53
C GLU A 72 16.22 -13.97 -3.25
N ILE A 73 15.21 -13.79 -2.39
CA ILE A 73 15.37 -13.02 -1.14
C ILE A 73 16.00 -13.91 -0.06
N LYS A 74 17.29 -13.73 0.20
CA LYS A 74 18.04 -14.50 1.20
C LYS A 74 17.87 -13.90 2.60
N PRO A 75 18.13 -14.66 3.68
CA PRO A 75 18.09 -14.14 5.06
C PRO A 75 19.07 -12.99 5.33
N SER A 76 20.10 -12.82 4.48
CA SER A 76 21.07 -11.73 4.56
C SER A 76 20.64 -10.47 3.82
N SER A 77 19.47 -10.47 3.16
CA SER A 77 18.94 -9.31 2.44
C SER A 77 18.40 -8.24 3.41
N ALA A 78 18.28 -7.02 2.92
CA ALA A 78 17.80 -5.85 3.66
C ALA A 78 16.44 -6.09 4.34
N PRO A 79 16.15 -5.43 5.48
CA PRO A 79 14.91 -5.65 6.25
C PRO A 79 13.63 -5.37 5.44
N GLU A 80 13.67 -4.43 4.50
CA GLU A 80 12.58 -4.13 3.56
C GLU A 80 12.24 -5.34 2.69
N LEU A 81 13.27 -6.05 2.20
CA LEU A 81 13.10 -7.25 1.39
C LEU A 81 12.63 -8.44 2.25
N GLN A 82 13.06 -8.52 3.51
CA GLN A 82 12.53 -9.53 4.43
C GLN A 82 11.02 -9.37 4.63
N ALA A 83 10.52 -8.13 4.70
CA ALA A 83 9.09 -7.88 4.80
C ALA A 83 8.31 -8.39 3.57
N VAL A 84 8.86 -8.17 2.37
CA VAL A 84 8.28 -8.68 1.12
C VAL A 84 8.30 -10.22 1.08
N ARG A 85 9.40 -10.83 1.55
CA ARG A 85 9.52 -12.29 1.68
C ARG A 85 8.50 -12.87 2.65
N LEU A 86 8.28 -12.22 3.79
CA LEU A 86 7.29 -12.65 4.79
C LEU A 86 5.88 -12.66 4.17
N PHE A 87 5.53 -11.63 3.41
CA PHE A 87 4.26 -11.61 2.69
C PHE A 87 4.19 -12.68 1.59
N ALA A 88 5.29 -12.92 0.88
CA ALA A 88 5.40 -14.02 -0.09
C ALA A 88 5.11 -15.38 0.54
N GLU A 89 5.70 -15.63 1.72
CA GLU A 89 5.56 -16.88 2.45
C GLU A 89 4.12 -17.08 2.93
N TYR A 90 3.46 -16.01 3.40
CA TYR A 90 2.06 -16.00 3.79
C TYR A 90 1.12 -16.34 2.62
N LEU A 91 1.40 -15.81 1.43
CA LEU A 91 0.61 -16.09 0.23
C LEU A 91 0.87 -17.48 -0.34
N ALA A 92 2.10 -17.97 -0.28
CA ALA A 92 2.50 -19.27 -0.82
C ALA A 92 2.05 -20.46 0.06
N HIS A 93 2.07 -20.30 1.39
CA HIS A 93 1.84 -21.39 2.33
C HIS A 93 0.66 -21.11 3.25
N GLU A 94 -0.52 -21.64 2.89
CA GLU A 94 -1.73 -21.45 3.71
C GLU A 94 -1.58 -22.01 5.13
N SER A 95 -0.85 -23.12 5.28
CA SER A 95 -0.61 -23.78 6.58
C SER A 95 0.27 -22.98 7.54
N ARG A 96 0.98 -21.95 7.06
CA ARG A 96 1.87 -21.11 7.87
C ARG A 96 1.31 -19.73 8.16
N ARG A 97 0.10 -19.42 7.68
CA ARG A 97 -0.54 -18.10 7.86
C ARG A 97 -0.63 -17.71 9.33
N ASP A 98 -1.22 -18.57 10.17
CA ASP A 98 -1.41 -18.30 11.60
C ASP A 98 -0.07 -18.07 12.33
N ALA A 99 0.96 -18.84 11.97
CA ALA A 99 2.29 -18.69 12.56
C ALA A 99 2.95 -17.37 12.14
N ILE A 100 2.76 -16.95 10.89
CA ILE A 100 3.29 -15.68 10.37
C ILE A 100 2.56 -14.50 11.02
N VAL A 101 1.24 -14.57 11.19
CA VAL A 101 0.46 -13.52 11.87
C VAL A 101 0.90 -13.39 13.32
N ALA A 102 1.07 -14.51 14.04
CA ALA A 102 1.55 -14.49 15.42
C ALA A 102 2.97 -13.91 15.56
N GLU A 103 3.87 -14.22 14.62
CA GLU A 103 5.20 -13.63 14.59
C GLU A 103 5.13 -12.13 14.29
N LEU A 104 4.27 -11.72 13.36
CA LEU A 104 4.05 -10.31 13.02
C LEU A 104 3.48 -9.52 14.20
N ASP A 105 2.51 -10.06 14.94
CA ASP A 105 1.97 -9.46 16.16
C ASP A 105 3.07 -9.25 17.22
N ARG A 106 3.97 -10.24 17.34
CA ARG A 106 5.11 -10.17 18.26
C ARG A 106 6.12 -9.11 17.86
N GLU A 107 6.44 -9.00 16.58
CA GLU A 107 7.34 -7.98 16.05
C GLU A 107 6.71 -6.58 16.11
N MET A 108 5.40 -6.46 15.87
CA MET A 108 4.65 -5.20 16.03
C MET A 108 4.53 -4.75 17.49
N SER A 109 4.59 -5.69 18.43
CA SER A 109 4.59 -5.40 19.87
C SER A 109 5.97 -5.00 20.40
N LYS A 110 7.04 -5.38 19.70
CA LYS A 110 8.38 -4.87 19.93
C LYS A 110 8.52 -3.55 19.18
N SER A 111 9.45 -2.69 19.59
CA SER A 111 9.65 -1.38 18.96
C SER A 111 9.89 -1.52 17.45
N VAL A 112 8.84 -1.30 16.65
CA VAL A 112 8.92 -1.32 15.19
C VAL A 112 9.66 -0.08 14.74
N ASP A 113 10.56 -0.25 13.79
CA ASP A 113 11.15 0.88 13.09
C ASP A 113 10.10 1.53 12.20
N VAL A 114 9.53 2.61 12.70
CA VAL A 114 8.49 3.41 12.02
C VAL A 114 9.00 4.07 10.74
N THR A 115 10.32 4.13 10.53
CA THR A 115 10.92 4.65 9.30
C THR A 115 10.87 3.63 8.16
N ASN A 116 10.73 2.33 8.47
CA ASN A 116 10.60 1.28 7.47
C ASN A 116 9.13 1.15 7.00
N THR A 117 8.75 2.03 6.10
CA THR A 117 7.41 2.07 5.51
C THR A 117 7.07 0.79 4.73
N THR A 118 8.05 0.15 4.10
CA THR A 118 7.87 -1.14 3.40
C THR A 118 7.39 -2.24 4.35
N PHE A 119 8.00 -2.33 5.53
CA PHE A 119 7.58 -3.29 6.54
C PHE A 119 6.13 -3.06 6.97
N LEU A 120 5.76 -1.82 7.26
CA LEU A 120 4.38 -1.47 7.65
C LEU A 120 3.36 -1.80 6.56
N LEU A 121 3.69 -1.57 5.29
CA LEU A 121 2.83 -1.89 4.15
C LEU A 121 2.65 -3.40 3.98
N MET A 122 3.72 -4.19 4.10
CA MET A 122 3.64 -5.65 4.00
C MET A 122 2.90 -6.25 5.19
N ALA A 123 3.15 -5.74 6.40
CA ALA A 123 2.44 -6.13 7.61
C ALA A 123 0.93 -5.87 7.49
N ALA A 124 0.55 -4.66 7.05
CA ALA A 124 -0.83 -4.31 6.80
C ALA A 124 -1.47 -5.20 5.73
N SER A 125 -0.72 -5.55 4.67
CA SER A 125 -1.20 -6.46 3.62
C SER A 125 -1.53 -7.85 4.19
N VAL A 126 -0.66 -8.39 5.05
CA VAL A 126 -0.92 -9.65 5.77
C VAL A 126 -2.21 -9.57 6.60
N TYR A 127 -2.35 -8.53 7.45
CA TYR A 127 -3.54 -8.36 8.28
C TYR A 127 -4.83 -8.20 7.47
N LEU A 128 -4.77 -7.56 6.30
CA LEU A 128 -5.92 -7.43 5.40
C LEU A 128 -6.36 -8.78 4.83
N HIS A 129 -5.39 -9.63 4.47
CA HIS A 129 -5.68 -10.99 4.05
C HIS A 129 -6.24 -11.84 5.20
N ASP A 130 -5.75 -11.61 6.42
CA ASP A 130 -6.19 -12.27 7.66
C ASP A 130 -7.53 -11.74 8.21
N GLN A 131 -8.24 -10.88 7.46
CA GLN A 131 -9.55 -10.33 7.87
C GLN A 131 -9.49 -9.40 9.08
N ASN A 132 -8.32 -8.85 9.42
CA ASN A 132 -8.10 -7.97 10.56
C ASN A 132 -7.77 -6.52 10.12
N PRO A 133 -8.76 -5.74 9.66
CA PRO A 133 -8.52 -4.38 9.18
C PRO A 133 -8.05 -3.43 10.30
N ASP A 134 -8.43 -3.68 11.56
CA ASP A 134 -8.03 -2.83 12.68
C ASP A 134 -6.52 -2.93 12.95
N ALA A 135 -5.94 -4.13 12.89
CA ALA A 135 -4.50 -4.33 12.98
C ALA A 135 -3.76 -3.69 11.79
N ALA A 136 -4.31 -3.82 10.57
CA ALA A 136 -3.76 -3.18 9.38
C ALA A 136 -3.73 -1.65 9.51
N LEU A 137 -4.83 -1.03 9.95
CA LEU A 137 -4.91 0.43 10.15
C LEU A 137 -3.92 0.91 11.21
N ARG A 138 -3.76 0.18 12.32
CA ARG A 138 -2.78 0.52 13.36
C ARG A 138 -1.33 0.44 12.86
N ALA A 139 -1.01 -0.50 11.96
CA ALA A 139 0.29 -0.56 11.33
C ALA A 139 0.50 0.60 10.35
N LEU A 140 -0.50 0.92 9.52
CA LEU A 140 -0.42 1.99 8.54
C LEU A 140 -0.37 3.39 9.16
N HIS A 141 -1.09 3.65 10.26
CA HIS A 141 -1.07 4.93 10.97
C HIS A 141 0.27 5.27 11.63
N GLN A 142 1.13 4.27 11.83
CA GLN A 142 2.47 4.49 12.34
C GLN A 142 3.40 5.05 11.25
N GLY A 143 3.14 4.74 9.98
CA GLY A 143 3.94 5.18 8.85
C GLY A 143 3.43 6.50 8.26
N ASP A 144 4.35 7.35 7.81
CA ASP A 144 4.05 8.67 7.23
C ASP A 144 4.04 8.69 5.68
N SER A 145 3.99 7.52 5.03
CA SER A 145 4.14 7.39 3.57
C SER A 145 2.80 7.43 2.82
N LEU A 146 2.81 8.06 1.65
CA LEU A 146 1.66 8.20 0.74
C LEU A 146 1.10 6.83 0.26
N GLU A 147 1.93 5.78 0.27
CA GLU A 147 1.52 4.40 -0.05
C GLU A 147 0.62 3.75 1.01
N CYS A 148 0.59 4.28 2.23
CA CYS A 148 -0.23 3.75 3.31
C CYS A 148 -1.72 4.08 3.11
N ALA A 149 -2.03 5.25 2.55
CA ALA A 149 -3.39 5.75 2.41
C ALA A 149 -4.32 4.92 1.48
N PRO A 150 -3.87 4.39 0.32
CA PRO A 150 -4.66 3.45 -0.47
C PRO A 150 -4.95 2.14 0.30
N GLY A 151 -3.99 1.65 1.11
CA GLY A 151 -4.18 0.49 1.98
C GLY A 151 -5.24 0.71 3.05
N VAL A 152 -5.25 1.90 3.67
CA VAL A 152 -6.31 2.37 4.59
C VAL A 152 -7.67 2.43 3.88
N ALA A 153 -7.72 2.93 2.64
CA ALA A 153 -8.96 3.02 1.87
C ALA A 153 -9.54 1.64 1.52
N VAL A 154 -8.70 0.65 1.18
CA VAL A 154 -9.14 -0.74 0.95
C VAL A 154 -9.54 -1.42 2.28
N ALA A 155 -8.78 -1.21 3.35
CA ALA A 155 -9.08 -1.73 4.69
C ALA A 155 -10.45 -1.29 5.21
N THR A 156 -10.78 -0.02 4.98
CA THR A 156 -12.02 0.62 5.44
C THR A 156 -13.25 0.31 4.58
N GLN A 157 -13.14 -0.46 3.49
CA GLN A 157 -14.30 -0.96 2.75
C GLN A 157 -14.96 -2.19 3.40
N ARG A 158 -14.27 -2.85 4.34
CA ARG A 158 -14.77 -4.09 4.96
C ARG A 158 -15.81 -3.91 6.09
N PRO A 159 -15.87 -2.78 6.85
CA PRO A 159 -17.00 -2.52 7.74
C PRO A 159 -18.15 -1.79 7.00
N PRO A 160 -19.41 -2.00 7.40
CA PRO A 160 -20.59 -1.32 6.84
C PRO A 160 -20.74 0.11 7.38
N VAL A 161 -19.64 0.83 7.60
CA VAL A 161 -19.68 2.20 8.13
C VAL A 161 -18.90 3.09 7.19
N LEU A 162 -19.67 3.93 6.50
CA LEU A 162 -19.22 5.13 5.81
C LEU A 162 -18.54 6.06 6.84
N SER A 163 -17.32 5.74 7.24
CA SER A 163 -16.55 6.58 8.14
C SER A 163 -16.04 7.80 7.37
N PRO A 164 -15.93 8.98 7.99
CA PRO A 164 -15.33 10.16 7.35
C PRO A 164 -13.81 10.05 7.18
N ALA A 165 -13.19 8.98 7.70
CA ALA A 165 -11.74 8.76 7.69
C ALA A 165 -11.12 8.73 6.28
N PRO A 166 -11.70 8.04 5.27
CA PRO A 166 -11.12 7.99 3.92
C PRO A 166 -11.11 9.35 3.23
N ARG A 167 -12.09 10.23 3.53
CA ARG A 167 -12.13 11.59 2.98
C ARG A 167 -11.09 12.51 3.62
N LYS A 168 -10.82 12.32 4.92
CA LYS A 168 -9.79 13.08 5.63
C LYS A 168 -8.39 12.69 5.14
N GLU A 169 -8.15 11.38 4.96
CA GLU A 169 -6.88 10.90 4.42
C GLU A 169 -6.71 11.29 2.95
N LEU A 170 -7.78 11.22 2.13
CA LEU A 170 -7.72 11.70 0.76
C LEU A 170 -7.35 13.18 0.67
N LYS A 171 -7.93 14.02 1.54
CA LYS A 171 -7.59 15.44 1.59
C LYS A 171 -6.12 15.65 1.95
N ARG A 172 -5.59 14.85 2.88
CA ARG A 172 -4.16 14.88 3.23
C ARG A 172 -3.27 14.48 2.05
N MET A 173 -3.64 13.46 1.28
CA MET A 173 -2.92 13.07 0.06
C MET A 173 -2.94 14.20 -0.98
N GLN A 174 -4.09 14.84 -1.19
CA GLN A 174 -4.25 15.97 -2.12
C GLN A 174 -3.43 17.19 -1.68
N ASP A 175 -3.41 17.48 -0.37
CA ASP A 175 -2.61 18.58 0.18
C ASP A 175 -1.09 18.32 0.05
N GLN A 176 -0.67 17.06 -0.05
CA GLN A 176 0.74 16.65 -0.19
C GLN A 176 1.20 16.55 -1.65
N ASP A 177 0.43 15.88 -2.50
CA ASP A 177 0.65 15.78 -3.94
C ASP A 177 -0.66 15.38 -4.66
N GLU A 178 -1.34 16.37 -5.26
CA GLU A 178 -2.59 16.16 -5.99
C GLU A 178 -2.38 15.34 -7.28
N ASP A 179 -1.23 15.49 -7.95
CA ASP A 179 -0.94 14.88 -9.26
C ASP A 179 -0.34 13.48 -9.14
N ALA A 180 0.06 13.04 -7.94
CA ALA A 180 0.54 11.69 -7.70
C ALA A 180 -0.49 10.63 -8.14
N THR A 181 -0.03 9.60 -8.86
CA THR A 181 -0.85 8.47 -9.32
C THR A 181 -1.63 7.81 -8.17
N LEU A 182 -1.02 7.72 -6.97
CA LEU A 182 -1.67 7.20 -5.78
C LEU A 182 -2.84 8.07 -5.31
N THR A 183 -2.70 9.39 -5.35
CA THR A 183 -3.77 10.35 -5.01
C THR A 183 -4.92 10.26 -6.00
N GLN A 184 -4.61 10.10 -7.28
CA GLN A 184 -5.61 9.92 -8.34
C GLN A 184 -6.36 8.59 -8.18
N LEU A 185 -5.67 7.49 -7.88
CA LEU A 185 -6.29 6.19 -7.59
C LEU A 185 -7.16 6.24 -6.32
N ALA A 186 -6.67 6.85 -5.24
CA ALA A 186 -7.44 7.04 -4.02
C ALA A 186 -8.70 7.90 -4.25
N THR A 187 -8.59 8.96 -5.07
CA THR A 187 -9.72 9.80 -5.48
C THR A 187 -10.77 8.97 -6.23
N ALA A 188 -10.33 8.18 -7.21
CA ALA A 188 -11.23 7.30 -7.97
C ALA A 188 -11.96 6.29 -7.06
N TRP A 189 -11.24 5.67 -6.12
CA TRP A 189 -11.83 4.71 -5.18
C TRP A 189 -12.81 5.33 -4.19
N VAL A 190 -12.49 6.50 -3.62
CA VAL A 190 -13.42 7.24 -2.75
C VAL A 190 -14.67 7.63 -3.53
N ASN A 191 -14.53 8.08 -4.77
CA ASN A 191 -15.66 8.42 -5.62
C ASN A 191 -16.52 7.20 -5.95
N LEU A 192 -15.93 6.04 -6.25
CA LEU A 192 -16.68 4.80 -6.48
C LEU A 192 -17.47 4.36 -5.25
N ALA A 193 -16.89 4.49 -4.05
CA ALA A 193 -17.58 4.16 -2.80
C ALA A 193 -18.75 5.11 -2.49
N VAL A 194 -18.70 6.35 -2.96
CA VAL A 194 -19.77 7.35 -2.83
C VAL A 194 -20.85 7.17 -3.90
N VAL A 195 -20.45 6.76 -5.11
CA VAL A 195 -21.31 6.64 -6.30
C VAL A 195 -21.96 5.27 -6.43
N SER A 196 -21.55 4.25 -5.66
CA SER A 196 -22.33 3.01 -5.52
C SER A 196 -23.37 3.14 -4.39
N PRO A 197 -24.59 3.66 -4.63
CA PRO A 197 -25.70 3.30 -3.78
C PRO A 197 -25.89 1.79 -3.96
N ARG A 198 -25.97 1.07 -2.84
CA ARG A 198 -26.30 -0.35 -2.82
C ARG A 198 -27.62 -0.58 -3.56
N GLU A 199 -27.57 -0.94 -4.84
CA GLU A 199 -28.66 -1.67 -5.50
C GLU A 199 -28.66 -3.11 -4.95
N ASN A 200 -29.07 -3.26 -3.70
CA ASN A 200 -29.53 -4.54 -3.18
C ASN A 200 -30.42 -4.30 -1.97
N GLY A 201 -31.72 -4.23 -2.23
CA GLY A 201 -32.75 -4.23 -1.19
C GLY A 201 -33.97 -3.37 -1.51
N SER A 202 -34.70 -3.67 -2.59
CA SER A 202 -36.17 -3.49 -2.70
C SER A 202 -36.68 -3.86 -4.10
N ARG A 203 -36.65 -5.15 -4.44
CA ARG A 203 -37.51 -5.72 -5.51
C ARG A 203 -38.13 -7.03 -5.03
N SER A 204 -38.85 -6.97 -3.92
CA SER A 204 -39.80 -8.01 -3.51
C SER A 204 -40.99 -7.36 -2.82
N GLY A 205 -41.80 -6.67 -3.62
CA GLY A 205 -43.13 -6.21 -3.26
C GLY A 205 -44.12 -6.78 -4.28
N VAL A 206 -44.32 -8.11 -4.25
CA VAL A 206 -45.43 -8.74 -4.97
C VAL A 206 -46.71 -8.15 -4.41
N ARG A 207 -47.45 -7.49 -5.30
CA ARG A 207 -48.73 -6.83 -5.08
C ARG A 207 -49.79 -7.88 -4.77
N ASN A 208 -49.99 -8.22 -3.50
CA ASN A 208 -51.19 -8.92 -3.06
C ASN A 208 -52.31 -7.88 -2.88
N GLN A 209 -53.22 -7.82 -3.85
CA GLN A 209 -54.54 -7.21 -3.66
C GLN A 209 -55.37 -8.13 -2.76
N PRO A 210 -56.09 -7.62 -1.76
CA PRO A 210 -57.17 -8.38 -1.13
C PRO A 210 -58.41 -8.29 -2.04
N GLU A 211 -58.88 -9.43 -2.54
CA GLU A 211 -60.25 -9.57 -3.04
C GLU A 211 -61.19 -9.33 -1.85
N GLN A 212 -62.02 -8.29 -1.94
CA GLN A 212 -63.19 -8.11 -1.09
C GLN A 212 -64.39 -8.80 -1.74
N GLU A 213 -65.17 -9.47 -0.90
CA GLU A 213 -66.49 -10.07 -1.16
C GLU A 213 -67.47 -9.17 -1.93
#